data_AF-A0A2A4X523-F1
#
_entry.id   AF-A0A2A4X523-F1
#
_cell.length_a   1.000
_cell.length_b   1.000
_cell.length_c   1.000
_cell.angle_alpha   90.00
_cell.angle_beta   90.00
_cell.angle_gamma   90.00
#
_symmetry.space_group_name_H-M   'P 1'
#
loop_
_entity.id
_entity.type
_entity.pdbx_description
1 polymer ?
#
loop_
_entity_poly.entity_id
_entity_poly.type
_entity_poly.pdbx_seq_one_letter_code
_entity_poly.pdbx_strand_id
1 'polypeptide(L)' 'AGKEGFVSAHFAMNAREEKALKKDLGVTVRCIRIEKEEGVCPFSGKPSLARAIYAKAY' A
#
# COMPACT_ATOMS: atom_id res chain seq x y z
N ALA A 1 21.54 -9.23 -0.83
CA ALA A 1 20.22 -9.81 -0.56
C ALA A 1 19.15 -8.80 -0.95
N GLY A 2 18.60 -8.92 -2.16
CA GLY A 2 17.61 -7.97 -2.68
C GLY A 2 16.32 -8.05 -1.87
N LYS A 3 15.81 -6.91 -1.37
CA LYS A 3 14.50 -6.81 -0.71
C LYS A 3 13.38 -6.86 -1.76
N GLU A 4 13.35 -7.92 -2.57
CA GLU A 4 12.34 -8.15 -3.60
C GLU A 4 11.32 -9.15 -3.04
N GLY A 5 10.19 -8.65 -2.57
CA GLY A 5 9.16 -9.49 -1.98
C GLY A 5 7.90 -8.70 -1.67
N PHE A 6 7.68 -8.42 -0.40
CA PHE A 6 6.46 -7.80 0.10
C PHE A 6 6.77 -6.73 1.13
N VAL A 7 6.00 -5.64 1.11
CA VAL A 7 6.08 -4.55 2.08
C VAL A 7 4.72 -4.36 2.72
N SER A 8 4.68 -4.17 4.04
CA SER A 8 3.44 -3.81 4.76
C SER A 8 3.46 -2.33 5.14
N ALA A 9 2.43 -1.59 4.74
CA ALA A 9 2.28 -0.17 5.09
C ALA A 9 0.80 0.24 5.14
N HIS A 10 0.48 1.38 5.75
CA HIS A 10 -0.90 1.90 5.77
C HIS A 10 -1.36 2.29 4.38
N PHE A 11 -2.60 1.95 4.02
CA PHE A 11 -3.19 2.28 2.72
C PHE A 11 -4.56 2.94 2.88
N ALA A 12 -4.71 4.12 2.30
CA ALA A 12 -5.96 4.88 2.36
C ALA A 12 -7.11 4.32 1.48
N MET A 13 -7.02 3.07 0.97
CA MET A 13 -8.06 2.40 0.16
C MET A 13 -8.64 3.23 -1.00
N ASN A 14 -7.80 4.00 -1.71
CA ASN A 14 -8.24 4.88 -2.79
C ASN A 14 -7.76 4.38 -4.16
N ALA A 15 -8.69 4.22 -5.12
CA ALA A 15 -8.35 3.78 -6.49
C ALA A 15 -7.38 4.72 -7.23
N ARG A 16 -7.48 6.04 -6.97
CA ARG A 16 -6.55 7.03 -7.54
C ARG A 16 -5.12 6.82 -7.03
N GLU A 17 -4.98 6.45 -5.76
CA GLU A 17 -3.68 6.15 -5.15
C GLU A 17 -3.09 4.85 -5.67
N GLU A 18 -3.91 3.81 -5.83
CA GLU A 18 -3.44 2.54 -6.41
C GLU A 18 -2.86 2.73 -7.81
N LYS A 19 -3.52 3.56 -8.63
CA LYS A 19 -3.02 3.89 -9.97
C LYS A 19 -1.71 4.68 -9.93
N ALA A 20 -1.56 5.59 -8.98
CA ALA A 20 -0.32 6.34 -8.77
C ALA A 20 0.81 5.41 -8.29
N LEU A 21 0.57 4.56 -7.29
CA LEU A 21 1.52 3.55 -6.81
C LEU A 21 2.05 2.66 -7.92
N LYS A 22 1.17 2.20 -8.82
CA LYS A 22 1.58 1.39 -9.97
C LYS A 22 2.42 2.19 -10.98
N LYS A 23 2.08 3.46 -11.23
CA LYS A 23 2.76 4.30 -12.22
C LYS A 23 4.11 4.83 -11.71
N ASP A 24 4.15 5.34 -10.49
CA ASP A 24 5.30 6.02 -9.90
C ASP A 24 6.29 5.06 -9.25
N LEU A 25 5.79 4.00 -8.60
CA LEU A 25 6.61 3.06 -7.83
C LEU A 25 6.66 1.65 -8.43
N GLY A 26 5.81 1.34 -9.42
CA GLY A 26 5.75 0.00 -10.00
C GLY A 26 5.29 -1.06 -9.00
N VAL A 27 4.47 -0.69 -8.00
CA VAL A 27 3.95 -1.60 -6.97
C VAL A 27 2.43 -1.65 -6.97
N THR A 28 1.86 -2.78 -6.58
CA THR A 28 0.41 -2.96 -6.41
C THR A 28 0.08 -3.52 -5.04
N VAL A 29 -1.11 -3.17 -4.55
CA VAL A 29 -1.69 -3.76 -3.33
C VAL A 29 -2.12 -5.19 -3.64
N ARG A 30 -1.72 -6.14 -2.79
CA ARG A 30 -2.03 -7.57 -2.93
C ARG A 30 -3.06 -8.05 -1.92
N CYS A 31 -2.98 -7.55 -0.69
CA CYS A 31 -3.89 -7.90 0.38
C CYS A 31 -4.07 -6.71 1.32
N ILE A 32 -5.27 -6.56 1.88
CA ILE A 32 -5.56 -5.55 2.89
C ILE A 32 -5.90 -6.29 4.17
N ARG A 33 -5.27 -5.87 5.27
CA ARG A 33 -5.45 -6.53 6.56
C ARG A 33 -6.86 -6.25 7.08
N ILE A 34 -7.50 -7.29 7.62
CA ILE A 34 -8.87 -7.19 8.16
C ILE A 34 -8.86 -6.50 9.52
N GLU A 35 -7.78 -6.67 10.28
CA GLU A 35 -7.54 -5.98 11.55
C GLU A 35 -7.46 -4.47 11.30
N LYS A 36 -8.32 -3.72 11.99
CA LYS A 36 -8.34 -2.26 11.90
C LYS A 36 -7.21 -1.69 12.73
N GLU A 37 -6.34 -0.93 12.09
CA GLU A 37 -5.25 -0.18 12.73
C GLU A 37 -5.26 1.24 12.16
N GLU A 38 -5.60 2.19 13.02
CA GLU A 38 -5.59 3.61 12.68
C GLU A 38 -4.16 4.06 12.43
N GLY A 39 -3.94 4.72 11.30
CA GLY A 39 -2.65 5.27 10.95
C GLY A 39 -2.75 6.20 9.76
N VAL A 40 -1.60 6.55 9.18
CA VAL A 40 -1.52 7.48 8.06
C VAL A 40 -0.86 6.76 6.89
N CYS A 41 -1.50 6.84 5.72
CA CYS A 41 -0.93 6.34 4.47
C CYS A 41 0.35 7.13 4.16
N PRO A 42 1.53 6.49 4.08
CA PRO A 42 2.79 7.20 3.81
C PRO A 42 2.87 7.74 2.38
N PHE A 43 1.96 7.34 1.49
CA PHE A 43 1.92 7.75 0.10
C PHE A 43 1.06 9.00 -0.13
N SER A 44 -0.10 9.12 0.53
CA SER A 44 -0.99 10.30 0.42
C SER A 44 -0.99 11.22 1.63
N GLY A 45 -0.48 10.80 2.79
CA GLY A 45 -0.68 11.49 4.05
C GLY A 45 -2.14 11.45 4.56
N LYS A 46 -3.00 10.63 3.96
CA LYS A 46 -4.40 10.48 4.39
C LYS A 46 -4.54 9.47 5.54
N PRO A 47 -5.57 9.61 6.39
CA PRO A 47 -5.88 8.60 7.39
C PRO A 47 -6.19 7.25 6.73
N SER A 48 -5.75 6.18 7.39
CA SER A 48 -5.88 4.79 6.99
C SER A 48 -6.44 3.99 8.14
N LEU A 49 -7.37 3.08 7.85
CA LEU A 49 -8.03 2.24 8.85
C LEU A 49 -7.38 0.87 9.01
N ALA A 50 -6.48 0.48 8.09
CA ALA A 50 -5.75 -0.79 8.14
C ALA A 50 -4.42 -0.70 7.38
N ARG A 51 -3.58 -1.73 7.53
CA ARG A 51 -2.38 -1.92 6.71
C ARG A 51 -2.69 -2.75 5.46
N ALA A 52 -1.97 -2.48 4.39
CA ALA A 52 -1.98 -3.28 3.17
C ALA A 52 -0.60 -3.87 2.90
N ILE A 53 -0.60 -5.00 2.20
CA ILE A 53 0.59 -5.65 1.67
C ILE A 53 0.77 -5.23 0.22
N TYR A 54 1.95 -4.71 -0.08
CA TYR A 54 2.38 -4.25 -1.39
C TYR A 54 3.42 -5.21 -1.95
N ALA A 55 3.40 -5.40 -3.26
CA ALA A 55 4.44 -6.13 -3.98
C ALA A 55 4.72 -5.44 -5.32
N LYS A 56 5.87 -5.75 -5.91
CA LYS A 56 6.22 -5.29 -7.26
C LYS A 56 5.13 -5.73 -8.24
N ALA A 57 4.72 -4.81 -9.11
CA ALA A 57 3.90 -5.12 -10.27
C ALA A 57 4.75 -5.89 -11.28
N TYR A 58 4.12 -6.79 -12.03
CA TYR A 58 4.76 -7.46 -13.16
C TYR A 58 5.13 -6.46 -14.26
#